data_AF-T1HBN7-F1
#
_entry.id   AF-T1HBN7-F1
#
_cell.length_a   1.000
_cell.length_b   1.000
_cell.length_c   1.000
_cell.angle_alpha   90.00
_cell.angle_beta   90.00
_cell.angle_gamma   90.00
#
_symmetry.space_group_name_H-M   'P 1'
#
loop_
_entity.id
_entity.type
_entity.pdbx_description
1 polymer ?
#
loop_
_entity_poly.entity_id
_entity_poly.type
_entity_poly.pdbx_seq_one_letter_code
_entity_poly.pdbx_strand_id
1 'polypeptide(L)'
;MPFVQRVITPIHLSRITLHENDGRPRIKDDELEAVTNYTFCNALRQLASVMRIANEIFLELNEELEKVTERSKSLRERIDTVEVKINGFDPKSVTVRK
;
A
#
# COMPACT_ATOMS: atom_id res chain seq x y z
N MET A 1 14.65 -10.51 7.47
CA MET A 1 13.48 -10.36 6.59
C MET A 1 13.96 -9.79 5.26
N PRO A 2 13.61 -10.36 4.10
CA PRO A 2 13.94 -9.75 2.81
C PRO A 2 13.20 -8.41 2.69
N PHE A 3 13.88 -7.37 2.20
CA PHE A 3 13.26 -6.06 1.95
C PHE A 3 12.31 -6.18 0.77
N VAL A 4 11.05 -5.76 0.94
CA VAL A 4 10.07 -5.77 -0.16
C VAL A 4 10.47 -4.73 -1.19
N GLN A 5 11.08 -5.19 -2.30
CA GLN A 5 11.47 -4.32 -3.40
C GLN A 5 10.26 -4.08 -4.31
N ARG A 6 9.75 -2.84 -4.31
CA ARG A 6 8.66 -2.40 -5.19
C ARG A 6 9.25 -1.67 -6.39
N VAL A 7 9.22 -2.31 -7.57
CA VAL A 7 9.80 -1.76 -8.79
C VAL A 7 8.74 -1.04 -9.60
N ILE A 8 9.01 0.22 -9.95
CA ILE A 8 8.14 1.02 -10.81
C ILE A 8 8.54 0.81 -12.27
N THR A 9 7.57 0.57 -13.14
CA THR A 9 7.79 0.39 -14.58
C THR A 9 6.93 1.33 -15.42
N PRO A 10 7.46 1.92 -16.52
CA PRO A 10 8.82 1.78 -17.05
C PRO A 10 9.87 2.61 -16.27
N ILE A 11 11.12 2.17 -16.28
CA ILE A 11 12.25 2.87 -15.63
C ILE A 11 12.80 3.99 -16.53
N HIS A 12 12.80 3.77 -17.84
CA HIS A 12 13.23 4.76 -18.83
C HIS A 12 12.02 5.28 -19.59
N LEU A 13 11.81 6.59 -19.55
CA LEU A 13 10.64 7.21 -20.19
C LEU A 13 10.92 7.56 -21.66
N SER A 14 12.11 8.07 -21.96
CA SER A 14 12.44 8.64 -23.27
C SER A 14 13.44 7.82 -24.08
N ARG A 15 13.88 6.66 -23.60
CA ARG A 15 14.84 5.80 -24.34
C ARG A 15 14.10 5.04 -25.43
N ILE A 16 13.90 5.70 -26.56
CA ILE A 16 13.37 5.11 -27.80
C ILE A 16 14.41 5.24 -28.91
N THR A 17 14.60 4.17 -29.68
CA THR A 17 15.40 4.19 -30.91
C THR A 17 14.50 4.50 -32.09
N LEU A 18 14.67 5.69 -32.67
CA LEU A 18 13.96 6.11 -33.88
C LEU A 18 14.56 5.55 -35.17
N HIS A 19 15.68 4.85 -35.08
CA HIS A 19 16.31 4.17 -36.21
C HIS A 19 16.21 2.66 -36.02
N GLU A 20 16.14 1.94 -37.15
CA GLU A 20 16.33 0.50 -37.19
C GLU A 20 17.82 0.15 -37.03
N ASN A 21 18.10 -1.14 -36.79
CA ASN A 21 19.47 -1.62 -36.57
C ASN A 21 20.38 -1.44 -37.80
N ASP A 22 19.80 -1.26 -38.99
CA ASP A 22 20.50 -0.98 -40.24
C ASP A 22 20.70 0.53 -40.50
N GLY A 23 20.30 1.38 -39.54
CA GLY A 23 20.43 2.84 -39.61
C GLY A 23 19.25 3.54 -40.30
N ARG A 24 18.25 2.82 -40.83
CA ARG A 24 17.10 3.44 -41.49
C ARG A 24 16.20 4.14 -40.46
N PRO A 25 15.74 5.37 -40.73
CA PRO A 25 14.81 6.05 -39.83
C PRO A 25 13.44 5.35 -39.87
N ARG A 26 12.89 5.04 -38.69
CA ARG A 26 11.56 4.43 -38.51
C ARG A 26 10.43 5.43 -38.78
N ILE A 27 10.74 6.72 -38.68
CA ILE A 27 9.83 7.83 -38.89
C ILE A 27 10.52 8.82 -39.83
N LYS A 28 9.81 9.32 -40.83
CA LYS A 28 10.41 10.19 -41.86
C LYS A 28 10.53 11.65 -41.44
N ASP A 29 9.58 12.14 -40.64
CA ASP A 29 9.48 13.51 -40.12
C ASP A 29 8.94 13.47 -38.68
N ASP A 30 8.87 14.61 -37.97
CA ASP A 30 8.29 14.75 -36.63
C ASP A 30 8.91 13.88 -35.52
N GLU A 31 10.20 13.60 -35.61
CA GLU A 31 10.95 12.81 -34.63
C GLU A 31 10.80 13.32 -33.19
N LEU A 32 10.83 14.64 -33.01
CA LEU A 32 10.66 15.27 -31.70
C LEU A 32 9.26 15.01 -31.13
N GLU A 33 8.22 15.09 -31.96
CA GLU A 33 6.84 14.81 -31.55
C GLU A 33 6.70 13.34 -31.16
N ALA A 34 7.27 12.44 -31.95
CA ALA A 34 7.25 11.01 -31.66
C ALA A 34 7.93 10.67 -30.31
N VAL A 35 9.11 11.24 -30.04
CA VAL A 35 9.82 11.05 -28.76
C VAL A 35 9.05 11.66 -27.59
N THR A 36 8.44 12.82 -27.80
CA THR A 36 7.65 13.52 -26.77
C THR A 36 6.41 12.71 -26.41
N ASN A 37 5.65 12.24 -27.40
CA ASN A 37 4.48 11.42 -27.18
C ASN A 37 4.83 10.06 -26.54
N TYR A 38 5.93 9.44 -26.97
CA TYR A 38 6.44 8.23 -26.34
C TYR A 38 6.79 8.45 -24.86
N THR A 39 7.52 9.54 -24.58
CA THR A 39 7.88 9.94 -23.21
C THR A 39 6.64 10.17 -22.35
N PHE A 40 5.63 10.86 -22.90
CA PHE A 40 4.38 11.14 -22.21
C PHE A 40 3.59 9.86 -21.88
N CYS A 41 3.41 8.99 -22.87
CA CYS A 41 2.77 7.68 -22.68
C CYS A 41 3.49 6.86 -21.60
N ASN A 42 4.82 6.84 -21.61
CA ASN A 42 5.60 6.13 -20.61
C ASN A 42 5.49 6.76 -19.22
N ALA A 43 5.43 8.09 -19.12
CA ALA A 43 5.19 8.77 -17.85
C ALA A 43 3.83 8.38 -17.27
N LEU A 44 2.77 8.34 -18.09
CA LEU A 44 1.45 7.85 -17.66
C LEU A 44 1.48 6.40 -17.20
N ARG A 45 2.19 5.52 -17.93
CA ARG A 45 2.38 4.12 -17.51
C ARG A 45 3.13 4.01 -16.19
N GLN A 46 4.14 4.86 -15.99
CA GLN A 46 4.92 4.89 -14.76
C GLN A 46 4.06 5.32 -13.58
N LEU A 47 3.24 6.37 -13.76
CA LEU A 47 2.26 6.81 -12.76
C LEU A 47 1.25 5.71 -12.43
N ALA A 48 0.72 5.00 -13.44
CA ALA A 48 -0.17 3.87 -13.21
C ALA A 48 0.51 2.75 -12.40
N SER A 49 1.79 2.46 -12.68
CA SER A 49 2.59 1.51 -11.89
C SER A 49 2.75 1.96 -10.44
N VAL A 50 2.97 3.26 -10.19
CA VAL A 50 3.04 3.81 -8.82
C VAL A 50 1.69 3.65 -8.11
N MET A 51 0.59 4.00 -8.78
CA MET A 51 -0.76 3.91 -8.18
C MET A 51 -1.13 2.48 -7.82
N ARG A 52 -0.79 1.51 -8.66
CA ARG A 52 -0.98 0.09 -8.35
C ARG A 52 -0.23 -0.31 -7.08
N ILE A 53 1.04 0.07 -6.98
CA ILE A 53 1.87 -0.23 -5.81
C ILE A 53 1.32 0.46 -4.55
N ALA A 54 0.90 1.73 -4.66
CA ALA A 54 0.30 2.45 -3.54
C ALA A 54 -0.99 1.78 -3.06
N ASN A 55 -1.84 1.34 -3.99
CA ASN A 55 -3.06 0.61 -3.67
C ASN A 55 -2.77 -0.71 -2.94
N GLU A 56 -1.79 -1.48 -3.40
CA GLU A 56 -1.34 -2.70 -2.71
C GLU A 56 -0.90 -2.42 -1.27
N ILE A 57 -0.09 -1.36 -1.05
CA ILE A 57 0.33 -0.94 0.29
C ILE A 57 -0.86 -0.56 1.17
N PHE A 58 -1.82 0.21 0.64
CA PHE A 58 -2.98 0.64 1.42
C PHE A 58 -3.92 -0.52 1.75
N LEU A 59 -4.07 -1.50 0.87
CA LEU A 59 -4.84 -2.70 1.15
C LEU A 59 -4.20 -3.54 2.26
N GLU A 60 -2.88 -3.80 2.16
CA GLU A 60 -2.12 -4.50 3.22
C GLU A 60 -2.24 -3.78 4.56
N LEU A 61 -2.07 -2.45 4.57
CA LEU A 61 -2.18 -1.64 5.78
C LEU A 61 -3.60 -1.67 6.36
N ASN A 62 -4.62 -1.59 5.52
CA ASN A 62 -6.01 -1.61 5.97
C ASN A 62 -6.37 -2.95 6.62
N GLU A 63 -5.91 -4.07 6.05
CA GLU A 63 -6.11 -5.40 6.65
C GLU A 63 -5.48 -5.50 8.04
N GLU A 64 -4.25 -4.98 8.21
CA GLU A 64 -3.59 -4.97 9.51
C GLU A 64 -4.27 -4.04 10.52
N LEU A 65 -4.75 -2.88 10.08
CA LEU A 65 -5.51 -1.96 10.92
C LEU A 65 -6.86 -2.55 11.35
N GLU A 66 -7.52 -3.32 10.49
CA GLU A 66 -8.75 -4.03 10.81
C GLU A 66 -8.50 -5.06 11.93
N LYS A 67 -7.45 -5.89 11.80
CA LYS A 67 -7.04 -6.83 12.86
C LYS A 67 -6.75 -6.13 14.19
N VAL A 68 -6.06 -4.99 14.16
CA VAL A 68 -5.78 -4.18 15.37
C VAL A 68 -7.07 -3.62 15.96
N THR A 69 -8.01 -3.18 15.13
CA THR A 69 -9.30 -2.63 15.55
C THR A 69 -10.15 -3.70 16.24
N GLU A 70 -10.27 -4.89 15.66
CA GLU A 70 -11.01 -6.01 16.26
C GLU A 70 -10.42 -6.41 17.62
N ARG A 71 -9.10 -6.54 17.70
CA ARG A 71 -8.41 -6.86 18.96
C ARG A 71 -8.63 -5.78 20.01
N SER A 72 -8.57 -4.51 19.61
CA SER A 72 -8.82 -3.37 20.49
C SER A 72 -10.26 -3.35 20.99
N LYS A 73 -11.24 -3.69 20.15
CA LYS A 73 -12.64 -3.82 20.52
C LYS A 73 -12.86 -4.95 21.53
N SER A 74 -12.32 -6.14 21.26
CA SER A 74 -12.42 -7.28 22.19
C SER A 74 -11.76 -6.95 23.54
N LEU A 75 -10.63 -6.24 23.53
CA LEU A 75 -9.98 -5.79 24.75
C LEU A 75 -10.86 -4.79 25.52
N ARG A 76 -11.51 -3.86 24.83
CA ARG A 76 -12.45 -2.91 25.44
C ARG A 76 -13.61 -3.63 26.12
N GLU A 77 -14.26 -4.57 25.45
CA GLU A 77 -15.37 -5.36 26.02
C GLU A 77 -14.94 -6.12 27.28
N ARG A 78 -13.72 -6.67 27.30
CA ARG A 78 -13.15 -7.33 28.48
C ARG A 78 -12.88 -6.36 29.61
N ILE A 79 -12.38 -5.15 29.32
CA ILE A 79 -12.19 -4.09 30.32
C ILE A 79 -13.53 -3.70 30.93
N ASP A 80 -14.54 -3.44 30.11
CA ASP A 80 -15.87 -3.04 30.58
C ASP A 80 -16.50 -4.13 31.45
N THR A 81 -16.32 -5.41 31.07
CA THR A 81 -16.78 -6.55 31.88
C THR A 81 -16.10 -6.61 33.24
N VAL A 82 -14.79 -6.34 33.29
CA VAL A 82 -14.04 -6.30 34.55
C VAL A 82 -14.47 -5.11 35.40
N GLU A 83 -14.69 -3.95 34.80
CA GLU A 83 -15.18 -2.75 35.48
C GLU A 83 -16.54 -2.98 36.13
N VAL A 84 -17.49 -3.60 35.41
CA VAL A 84 -18.80 -3.97 35.98
C VAL A 84 -18.64 -4.93 37.17
N LYS A 85 -17.75 -5.93 37.05
CA LYS A 85 -17.49 -6.88 38.15
C LYS A 85 -16.87 -6.19 39.37
N ILE A 86 -15.96 -5.24 39.18
CA ILE A 86 -15.35 -4.45 40.26
C ILE A 86 -16.40 -3.57 40.93
N ASN A 87 -17.24 -2.87 40.15
CA ASN A 87 -18.28 -2.00 40.69
C ASN A 87 -19.38 -2.78 41.44
N GLY A 88 -19.68 -4.01 41.01
CA GLY A 88 -20.62 -4.91 41.69
C GLY A 88 -20.01 -5.74 42.82
N PHE A 89 -18.71 -5.60 43.09
CA PHE A 89 -18.02 -6.37 44.12
C PHE A 89 -18.32 -5.79 45.51
N ASP A 90 -18.98 -6.56 46.38
CA ASP A 90 -19.14 -6.23 47.81
C ASP A 90 -18.02 -6.88 48.64
N PRO A 91 -17.07 -6.10 49.18
CA PRO A 91 -15.95 -6.60 49.98
C PRO A 91 -16.37 -7.31 51.26
N LYS A 92 -17.57 -7.03 51.80
CA LYS A 92 -18.07 -7.63 53.05
C LYS A 92 -18.64 -9.03 52.88
N SER A 93 -18.93 -9.43 51.64
CA SER A 93 -19.42 -10.78 51.30
C SER A 93 -18.31 -11.84 51.25
N VAL A 94 -17.04 -11.41 51.22
CA VAL A 94 -15.89 -12.30 51.16
C VAL A 94 -15.66 -12.92 52.55
N THR A 95 -16.02 -14.19 52.69
CA THR A 95 -15.77 -14.96 53.91
C THR A 95 -14.27 -15.23 54.05
N VAL A 96 -13.64 -14.57 55.01
CA VAL A 96 -12.27 -14.87 55.42
C VAL A 96 -12.28 -16.25 56.09
N ARG A 97 -11.67 -17.26 55.44
CA ARG A 97 -11.38 -18.52 56.11
C ARG A 97 -10.35 -18.26 57.21
N LYS A 98 -10.76 -18.52 58.46
CA LYS A 98 -9.84 -18.62 59.61
C LYS A 98 -8.96 -19.85 59.50
#